data_AF-A0A2R6D9U7-F1
#
_entry.id   AF-A0A2R6D9U7-F1
#
_cell.length_a   1.000
_cell.length_b   1.000
_cell.length_c   1.000
_cell.angle_alpha   90.00
_cell.angle_beta   90.00
_cell.angle_gamma   90.00
#
_symmetry.space_group_name_H-M   'P 1'
#
loop_
_entity.id
_entity.type
_entity.pdbx_description
1 polymer ?
#
loop_
_entity_poly.entity_id
_entity_poly.type
_entity_poly.pdbx_seq_one_letter_code
_entity_poly.pdbx_strand_id
1 'polypeptide(L)'
;MGDDEPTAEQIVETASDAAEGLVFSRYAQSDVRDLDVTVTFEEGVLDVDVYLDAEEDAAQVADEAARAARSAVDELFLGQEE
;
A
#
# COMPACT_ATOMS: atom_id res chain seq x y z
N MET A 1 -10.78 -16.33 -19.78
CA MET A 1 -9.34 -16.65 -19.94
C MET A 1 -8.77 -16.07 -18.67
N GLY A 2 -8.53 -16.89 -17.63
CA GLY A 2 -8.00 -16.46 -16.33
C GLY A 2 -8.63 -15.20 -15.74
N ASP A 3 -9.92 -15.23 -15.42
CA ASP A 3 -10.66 -14.10 -14.84
C ASP A 3 -10.78 -14.20 -13.30
N ASP A 4 -9.82 -14.87 -12.65
CA ASP A 4 -9.83 -15.20 -11.21
C ASP A 4 -8.66 -14.54 -10.44
N GLU A 5 -7.75 -13.87 -11.16
CA GLU A 5 -6.59 -13.21 -10.58
C GLU A 5 -6.86 -11.69 -10.58
N PRO A 6 -6.63 -10.99 -9.46
CA PRO A 6 -6.93 -9.57 -9.35
C PRO A 6 -6.18 -8.78 -10.42
N THR A 7 -6.88 -7.82 -11.00
CA THR A 7 -6.29 -6.99 -12.06
C THR A 7 -5.20 -6.08 -11.51
N ALA A 8 -4.26 -5.65 -12.36
CA ALA A 8 -3.23 -4.70 -11.96
C ALA A 8 -3.81 -3.42 -11.32
N GLU A 9 -4.95 -2.94 -11.83
CA GLU A 9 -5.66 -1.78 -11.25
C GLU A 9 -6.14 -2.08 -9.82
N GLN A 10 -6.78 -3.23 -9.59
CA GLN A 10 -7.24 -3.64 -8.25
C GLN A 10 -6.07 -3.85 -7.28
N ILE A 11 -4.96 -4.42 -7.75
CA ILE A 11 -3.75 -4.61 -6.95
C ILE A 11 -3.18 -3.26 -6.51
N VAL A 12 -3.03 -2.33 -7.46
CA VAL A 12 -2.53 -0.97 -7.18
C VAL A 12 -3.45 -0.24 -6.22
N GLU A 13 -4.77 -0.27 -6.46
CA GLU A 13 -5.77 0.37 -5.59
C GLU A 13 -5.71 -0.19 -4.16
N THR A 14 -5.67 -1.52 -4.02
CA THR A 14 -5.62 -2.19 -2.71
C THR A 14 -4.34 -1.88 -1.95
N ALA A 15 -3.20 -1.89 -2.65
CA ALA A 15 -1.91 -1.55 -2.06
C ALA A 15 -1.88 -0.10 -1.56
N SER A 16 -2.33 0.85 -2.39
CA SER A 16 -2.36 2.27 -2.04
C SER A 16 -3.29 2.54 -0.87
N ASP A 17 -4.52 2.00 -0.88
CA ASP A 17 -5.49 2.21 0.20
C ASP A 17 -4.97 1.67 1.54
N ALA A 18 -4.32 0.51 1.54
CA ALA A 18 -3.71 -0.07 2.73
C ALA A 18 -2.49 0.73 3.23
N ALA A 19 -1.65 1.25 2.33
CA ALA A 19 -0.53 2.13 2.71
C ALA A 19 -1.03 3.43 3.35
N GLU A 20 -1.91 4.14 2.66
CA GLU A 20 -2.48 5.41 3.13
C GLU A 20 -3.26 5.21 4.44
N GLY A 21 -4.05 4.14 4.52
CA GLY A 21 -4.80 3.79 5.72
C GLY A 21 -3.90 3.58 6.94
N LEU A 22 -2.73 2.96 6.77
CA LEU A 22 -1.77 2.81 7.87
C LEU A 22 -1.18 4.16 8.30
N VAL A 23 -0.78 5.00 7.34
CA VAL A 23 -0.21 6.33 7.62
C VAL A 23 -1.22 7.19 8.39
N PHE A 24 -2.46 7.27 7.91
CA PHE A 24 -3.52 8.04 8.58
C PHE A 24 -4.02 7.39 9.88
N SER A 25 -3.72 6.11 10.12
CA SER A 25 -3.95 5.48 11.42
C SER A 25 -2.91 5.85 12.45
N ARG A 26 -1.69 6.26 12.05
CA ARG A 26 -0.59 6.65 12.94
C ARG A 26 -0.49 8.15 13.12
N TYR A 27 -0.73 8.92 12.06
CA TYR A 27 -0.66 10.39 12.07
C TYR A 27 -2.01 11.02 11.81
N ALA A 28 -2.29 12.16 12.44
CA ALA A 28 -3.37 13.00 11.96
C ALA A 28 -2.96 13.63 10.63
N GLN A 29 -3.93 13.94 9.77
CA GLN A 29 -3.68 14.64 8.49
C GLN A 29 -2.90 15.95 8.66
N SER A 30 -3.01 16.60 9.82
CA SER A 30 -2.28 17.84 10.13
C SER A 30 -0.79 17.61 10.44
N ASP A 31 -0.40 16.40 10.83
CA ASP A 31 0.98 16.06 11.21
C ASP A 31 1.79 15.55 10.00
N VAL A 32 1.10 15.18 8.91
CA VAL A 32 1.69 14.79 7.63
C VAL A 32 1.91 16.05 6.79
N ARG A 33 3.16 16.39 6.51
CA ARG A 33 3.50 17.49 5.60
C ARG A 33 3.38 17.07 4.15
N ASP A 34 3.85 15.88 3.85
CA ASP A 34 3.88 15.32 2.51
C ASP A 34 3.81 13.80 2.59
N LEU A 35 2.98 13.18 1.76
CA LEU A 35 2.87 11.74 1.60
C LEU A 35 2.79 11.47 0.10
N ASP A 36 3.74 10.67 -0.40
CA ASP A 36 3.72 10.19 -1.77
C ASP A 36 3.82 8.66 -1.72
N VAL A 37 2.82 8.00 -2.33
CA VAL A 37 2.72 6.54 -2.40
C VAL A 37 2.81 6.17 -3.87
N THR A 38 3.93 5.57 -4.25
CA THR A 38 4.14 5.06 -5.61
C THR A 38 4.01 3.55 -5.60
N VAL A 39 2.95 3.05 -6.24
CA VAL A 39 2.72 1.61 -6.42
C VAL A 39 2.81 1.27 -7.90
N THR A 40 3.65 0.29 -8.22
CA THR A 40 3.80 -0.24 -9.58
C THR A 40 3.60 -1.74 -9.57
N PHE A 41 2.82 -2.25 -10.52
CA PHE A 41 2.64 -3.68 -10.70
C PHE A 41 2.95 -4.04 -12.16
N GLU A 42 4.07 -4.73 -12.36
CA GLU A 42 4.55 -5.16 -13.67
C GLU A 42 5.06 -6.59 -13.62
N GLU A 43 4.70 -7.40 -14.63
CA GLU A 43 5.17 -8.79 -14.77
C GLU A 43 4.94 -9.69 -13.54
N GLY A 44 3.91 -9.41 -12.73
CA GLY A 44 3.63 -10.16 -11.50
C GLY A 44 4.47 -9.73 -10.30
N VAL A 45 5.22 -8.63 -10.42
CA VAL A 45 6.00 -8.03 -9.33
C VAL A 45 5.32 -6.75 -8.88
N LEU A 46 4.99 -6.68 -7.58
CA LEU A 46 4.53 -5.47 -6.93
C LEU A 46 5.72 -4.72 -6.33
N ASP A 47 5.89 -3.48 -6.76
CA ASP A 47 6.84 -2.52 -6.20
C ASP A 47 6.06 -1.42 -5.49
N VAL A 48 6.40 -1.18 -4.22
CA VAL A 48 5.74 -0.17 -3.38
C VAL A 48 6.82 0.69 -2.76
N ASP A 49 6.82 1.96 -3.11
CA ASP A 49 7.70 2.97 -2.54
C ASP A 49 6.83 4.01 -1.83
N VAL A 50 7.09 4.22 -0.54
CA VAL A 50 6.33 5.15 0.30
C VAL A 50 7.28 6.22 0.82
N TYR A 51 7.02 7.47 0.42
CA TYR A 51 7.69 8.64 0.96
C TYR A 51 6.76 9.34 1.94
N LEU A 52 7.24 9.55 3.17
CA LEU A 52 6.50 10.26 4.21
C LEU A 52 7.37 11.35 4.82
N ASP A 53 6.93 12.59 4.73
CA ASP A 53 7.42 13.72 5.50
C ASP A 53 6.42 14.03 6.61
N ALA A 54 6.72 13.59 7.83
CA ALA A 54 5.90 13.79 9.01
C ALA A 54 6.76 14.05 10.25
N GLU A 55 6.12 14.44 11.35
CA GLU A 55 6.78 14.70 12.62
C GLU A 55 7.07 13.39 13.39
N GLU A 56 8.35 13.14 13.69
CA GLU A 56 8.89 11.93 14.35
C GLU A 56 8.51 10.59 13.67
N ASP A 57 9.39 9.59 13.71
CA ASP A 57 9.14 8.21 13.22
C ASP A 57 8.65 8.02 11.76
N ALA A 58 8.66 9.07 10.92
CA ALA A 58 8.14 9.03 9.55
C ALA A 58 8.74 7.91 8.69
N ALA A 59 10.06 7.68 8.81
CA ALA A 59 10.74 6.59 8.11
C ALA A 59 10.28 5.20 8.56
N GLN A 60 9.95 5.03 9.85
CA GLN A 60 9.44 3.76 10.37
C GLN A 60 8.02 3.52 9.85
N VAL A 61 7.17 4.54 9.88
CA VAL A 61 5.78 4.42 9.42
C VAL A 61 5.71 4.21 7.91
N ALA A 62 6.58 4.84 7.12
CA ALA A 62 6.68 4.59 5.68
C ALA A 62 7.02 3.12 5.38
N ASP A 63 7.99 2.54 6.09
CA ASP A 63 8.34 1.11 5.95
C ASP A 63 7.19 0.19 6.40
N GLU A 64 6.51 0.52 7.51
CA GLU A 64 5.32 -0.22 7.93
C GLU A 64 4.20 -0.12 6.89
N ALA A 65 3.99 1.04 6.26
CA ALA A 65 2.96 1.27 5.25
C ALA A 65 3.22 0.47 3.97
N ALA A 66 4.46 0.45 3.50
CA ALA A 66 4.86 -0.39 2.37
C ALA A 66 4.62 -1.89 2.65
N ARG A 67 4.91 -2.34 3.88
CA ARG A 67 4.60 -3.71 4.31
C ARG A 67 3.10 -3.98 4.39
N ALA A 68 2.31 -3.04 4.86
CA ALA A 68 0.86 -3.14 4.92
C ALA A 68 0.24 -3.25 3.52
N ALA A 69 0.68 -2.43 2.57
CA ALA A 69 0.28 -2.48 1.17
C ALA A 69 0.48 -3.88 0.57
N ARG A 70 1.68 -4.43 0.77
CA ARG A 70 2.01 -5.77 0.27
C ARG A 70 1.17 -6.86 0.94
N SER A 71 0.91 -6.73 2.25
CA SER A 71 0.07 -7.66 2.99
C SER A 71 -1.39 -7.63 2.53
N ALA A 72 -1.93 -6.45 2.23
CA ALA A 72 -3.30 -6.30 1.74
C ALA A 72 -3.46 -6.89 0.33
N VAL A 73 -2.45 -6.72 -0.52
CA VAL A 73 -2.42 -7.39 -1.82
C VAL A 73 -2.35 -8.91 -1.64
N ASP A 74 -1.48 -9.41 -0.77
CA ASP A 74 -1.39 -10.86 -0.49
C ASP A 74 -2.76 -11.42 -0.02
N GLU A 75 -3.44 -10.69 0.87
CA GLU A 75 -4.80 -11.01 1.31
C GLU A 75 -5.84 -10.95 0.18
N LEU A 76 -5.72 -9.98 -0.74
CA LEU A 76 -6.56 -9.90 -1.93
C LEU A 76 -6.44 -11.15 -2.78
N PHE A 77 -5.22 -11.67 -2.97
CA PHE A 77 -4.99 -12.92 -3.70
C PHE A 77 -5.50 -14.15 -2.93
N LEU A 78 -5.31 -14.21 -1.61
CA LEU A 78 -5.79 -15.32 -0.76
C LEU A 78 -7.32 -15.37 -0.66
N GLY A 79 -7.99 -14.22 -0.70
CA GLY A 79 -9.45 -14.09 -0.63
C GLY A 79 -10.20 -14.42 -1.92
N GLN A 80 -9.50 -14.70 -3.03
CA GLN A 80 -10.12 -15.20 -4.28
C GLN A 80 -10.43 -16.71 -4.20
N GLU A 81 -9.86 -17.45 -3.23
CA GLU A 81 -10.12 -18.87 -3.02
C GLU A 81 -11.38 -19.13 -2.15
N GLU A 82 -12.58 -18.77 -2.61
CA GLU A 82 -13.87 -19.15 -1.93
C GLU A 82 -14.96 -19.66 -2.90
#